data_AF-A0A7C1PTH0-F1
#
_entry.id   AF-A0A7C1PTH0-F1
#
_cell.length_a   1.000
_cell.length_b   1.000
_cell.length_c   1.000
_cell.angle_alpha   90.00
_cell.angle_beta   90.00
_cell.angle_gamma   90.00
#
_symmetry.space_group_name_H-M   'P 1'
#
loop_
_entity.id
_entity.type
_entity.pdbx_description
1 polymer ?
#
loop_
_entity_poly.entity_id
_entity_poly.type
_entity_poly.pdbx_seq_one_letter_code
_entity_poly.pdbx_strand_id
1 'polypeptide(L)'
;APFQVRWYELLARTEFMNGYAELTNNNNDAARAYFEKAVRVPQRIEAQMAKVTPELKKLWKVAPLMTATPEVKLSAGAAQYFLGEFDQAAQNLAAAQKETKDNATKGEAAVWLALVKEKQGQAAEAKKLLEEAEKLNKDFPAAYEQLKALPVLS
;
A
#
# COMPACT_ATOMS: atom_id res chain seq x y z
N ALA A 1 2.07 -18.82 12.24
CA ALA A 1 0.79 -19.47 11.88
C ALA A 1 0.11 -18.65 10.79
N PRO A 2 -0.57 -19.25 9.79
CA PRO A 2 -1.08 -18.56 8.60
C PRO A 2 -2.25 -17.61 8.86
N PHE A 3 -2.77 -17.54 10.10
CA PHE A 3 -3.85 -16.65 10.51
C PHE A 3 -3.38 -15.54 11.47
N GLN A 4 -2.20 -14.99 11.20
CA GLN A 4 -1.68 -13.85 11.96
C GLN A 4 -1.37 -12.70 10.97
N VAL A 5 -2.23 -11.66 11.00
CA VAL A 5 -2.21 -10.57 10.02
C VAL A 5 -0.89 -9.80 9.98
N ARG A 6 -0.20 -9.71 11.13
CA ARG A 6 1.13 -9.09 11.24
C ARG A 6 2.18 -9.68 10.29
N TRP A 7 2.11 -10.98 9.97
CA TRP A 7 3.04 -11.56 8.98
C TRP A 7 2.76 -11.08 7.57
N TYR A 8 1.49 -10.83 7.24
CA TYR A 8 1.11 -10.29 5.95
C TYR A 8 1.47 -8.82 5.83
N GLU A 9 1.33 -8.04 6.91
CA GLU A 9 1.82 -6.66 7.00
C GLU A 9 3.33 -6.58 6.76
N LEU A 10 4.10 -7.40 7.50
CA LEU A 10 5.55 -7.48 7.32
C LEU A 10 5.91 -7.90 5.89
N LEU A 11 5.26 -8.93 5.36
CA LEU A 11 5.50 -9.40 4.00
C LEU A 11 5.24 -8.30 2.96
N ALA A 12 4.09 -7.63 3.01
CA ALA A 12 3.75 -6.59 2.06
C ALA A 12 4.78 -5.46 2.10
N ARG A 13 5.17 -5.03 3.31
CA ARG A 13 6.17 -3.97 3.47
C ARG A 13 7.54 -4.39 2.97
N THR A 14 8.00 -5.60 3.30
CA THR A 14 9.32 -6.09 2.86
C THR A 14 9.40 -6.20 1.33
N GLU A 15 8.37 -6.77 0.69
CA GLU A 15 8.34 -6.90 -0.77
C GLU A 15 8.32 -5.51 -1.43
N PHE A 16 7.54 -4.55 -0.90
CA PHE A 16 7.57 -3.16 -1.38
C PHE A 16 8.96 -2.52 -1.23
N MET A 17 9.58 -2.64 -0.05
CA MET A 17 10.90 -2.04 0.22
C MET A 17 12.00 -2.63 -0.66
N ASN A 18 11.96 -3.93 -0.94
CA ASN A 18 12.88 -4.57 -1.89
C ASN A 18 12.65 -4.03 -3.31
N GLY A 19 11.39 -3.89 -3.73
CA GLY A 19 11.07 -3.30 -5.03
C GLY A 19 11.58 -1.87 -5.16
N TYR A 20 11.40 -1.06 -4.13
CA TYR A 20 11.93 0.30 -4.05
C TYR A 20 13.46 0.33 -4.15
N ALA A 21 14.15 -0.53 -3.38
CA ALA A 21 15.61 -0.61 -3.42
C ALA A 21 16.14 -1.00 -4.80
N GLU A 22 15.55 -2.02 -5.43
CA GLU A 22 15.93 -2.43 -6.79
C GLU A 22 15.65 -1.32 -7.82
N LEU A 23 14.53 -0.61 -7.68
CA LEU A 23 14.18 0.53 -8.54
C LEU A 23 15.23 1.64 -8.44
N THR A 24 15.67 1.97 -7.23
CA THR A 24 16.72 2.98 -7.01
C THR A 24 18.08 2.55 -7.54
N ASN A 25 18.32 1.24 -7.66
CA ASN A 25 19.51 0.67 -8.30
C ASN A 25 19.36 0.49 -9.82
N ASN A 26 18.26 0.96 -10.42
CA ASN A 26 17.90 0.81 -11.84
C ASN A 26 17.68 -0.65 -12.29
N ASN A 27 17.43 -1.57 -11.35
CA ASN A 27 17.12 -2.96 -11.63
C ASN A 27 15.60 -3.14 -11.84
N ASN A 28 15.08 -2.57 -12.93
CA ASN A 28 13.64 -2.44 -13.18
C ASN A 28 12.87 -3.77 -13.18
N ASP A 29 13.43 -4.85 -13.74
CA ASP A 29 12.76 -6.15 -13.76
C ASP A 29 12.64 -6.76 -12.36
N ALA A 30 13.70 -6.63 -11.55
CA ALA A 30 13.69 -7.09 -10.16
C ALA A 30 12.70 -6.25 -9.33
N ALA A 31 12.70 -4.92 -9.52
CA ALA A 31 11.76 -4.02 -8.89
C ALA A 31 10.31 -4.40 -9.18
N ARG A 32 9.98 -4.62 -10.47
CA ARG A 32 8.65 -5.07 -10.91
C ARG A 32 8.25 -6.38 -10.21
N ALA A 33 9.14 -7.38 -10.20
CA ALA A 33 8.85 -8.67 -9.57
C ALA A 33 8.56 -8.56 -8.07
N TYR A 34 9.24 -7.65 -7.36
CA TYR A 34 8.98 -7.39 -5.95
C TYR A 34 7.67 -6.63 -5.72
N PHE A 35 7.40 -5.60 -6.53
CA PHE A 35 6.14 -4.87 -6.46
C PHE A 35 4.94 -5.80 -6.70
N GLU A 36 4.99 -6.67 -7.71
CA GLU A 36 3.93 -7.66 -7.94
C GLU A 36 3.71 -8.58 -6.73
N LYS A 37 4.75 -8.95 -5.98
CA LYS A 37 4.60 -9.76 -4.76
C LYS A 37 3.88 -8.97 -3.67
N ALA A 38 4.19 -7.69 -3.49
CA ALA A 38 3.49 -6.80 -2.56
C ALA A 38 2.00 -6.67 -2.93
N VAL A 39 1.70 -6.47 -4.21
CA VAL A 39 0.32 -6.37 -4.73
C VAL A 39 -0.49 -7.64 -4.51
N ARG A 40 0.15 -8.81 -4.48
CA ARG A 40 -0.51 -10.12 -4.26
C ARG A 40 -0.86 -10.42 -2.79
N VAL A 41 -0.36 -9.63 -1.83
CA VAL A 41 -0.56 -9.92 -0.40
C VAL A 41 -2.03 -9.82 0.02
N PRO A 42 -2.82 -8.79 -0.35
CA PRO A 42 -4.26 -8.76 -0.08
C PRO A 42 -4.99 -10.02 -0.52
N GLN A 43 -4.74 -10.51 -1.75
CA GLN A 43 -5.39 -11.70 -2.31
C GLN A 43 -4.95 -12.97 -1.58
N ARG A 44 -3.71 -13.02 -1.06
CA ARG A 44 -3.27 -14.13 -0.19
C ARG A 44 -4.04 -14.17 1.13
N ILE A 45 -4.38 -13.02 1.71
CA ILE A 45 -5.23 -12.95 2.90
C ILE A 45 -6.63 -13.46 2.55
N GLU A 46 -7.23 -12.95 1.48
CA GLU A 46 -8.57 -13.37 1.02
C GLU A 46 -8.63 -14.88 0.75
N ALA A 47 -7.67 -15.42 0.01
CA ALA A 47 -7.58 -16.85 -0.29
C ALA A 47 -7.40 -17.70 0.98
N GLN A 48 -6.69 -17.19 1.99
CA GLN A 48 -6.56 -17.89 3.26
C GLN A 48 -7.87 -17.86 4.06
N MET A 49 -8.60 -16.75 4.02
CA MET A 49 -9.88 -16.60 4.69
C MET A 49 -11.02 -17.34 3.99
N ALA A 50 -10.94 -17.55 2.68
CA ALA A 50 -11.86 -18.39 1.92
C ALA A 50 -11.86 -19.85 2.39
N LYS A 51 -10.77 -20.32 3.00
CA LYS A 51 -10.66 -21.67 3.60
C LYS A 51 -11.39 -21.79 4.94
N VAL A 52 -11.79 -20.67 5.56
CA VAL A 52 -12.50 -20.68 6.84
C VAL A 52 -13.99 -20.90 6.57
N THR A 53 -14.44 -22.15 6.67
CA THR A 53 -15.84 -22.54 6.45
C THR A 53 -16.77 -21.92 7.49
N PRO A 54 -18.10 -21.88 7.25
CA PRO A 54 -19.07 -21.38 8.22
C PRO A 54 -18.97 -22.06 9.59
N GLU A 55 -18.67 -23.37 9.63
CA GLU A 55 -18.49 -24.15 10.85
C GLU A 55 -17.25 -23.69 11.61
N LEU A 56 -16.14 -23.48 10.91
CA LEU A 56 -14.92 -22.94 11.49
C LEU A 56 -15.10 -21.51 12.01
N LYS A 57 -15.89 -20.67 11.31
CA LYS A 57 -16.26 -19.33 11.80
C LYS A 57 -17.03 -19.38 13.12
N LYS A 58 -17.93 -20.36 13.32
CA LYS A 58 -18.66 -20.53 14.59
C LYS A 58 -17.74 -20.90 15.75
N LEU A 59 -16.65 -21.62 15.47
CA LEU A 59 -15.62 -21.99 16.45
C LEU A 59 -14.58 -20.88 16.67
N TRP A 60 -14.58 -19.85 15.83
CA TRP A 60 -13.61 -18.77 15.83
C TRP A 60 -13.93 -17.73 16.91
N LYS A 61 -13.48 -17.98 18.14
CA LYS A 61 -13.78 -17.12 19.30
C LYS A 61 -12.62 -16.23 19.79
N VAL A 62 -11.43 -16.37 19.20
CA VAL A 62 -10.19 -15.87 19.79
C VAL A 62 -9.71 -14.55 19.15
N ALA A 63 -10.06 -14.28 17.89
CA ALA A 63 -9.67 -13.05 17.20
C ALA A 63 -10.67 -12.70 16.08
N PRO A 64 -10.75 -11.44 15.64
CA PRO A 64 -11.48 -11.10 14.41
C PRO A 64 -10.95 -11.92 13.21
N LEU A 65 -11.82 -12.16 12.24
CA LEU A 65 -11.40 -12.71 10.95
C LEU A 65 -10.43 -11.72 10.30
N MET A 66 -9.39 -12.24 9.65
CA MET A 66 -8.42 -11.38 8.99
C MET A 66 -9.00 -10.76 7.73
N THR A 67 -8.63 -9.51 7.50
CA THR A 67 -8.82 -8.79 6.23
C THR A 67 -7.51 -8.09 5.91
N ALA A 68 -7.34 -7.61 4.68
CA ALA A 68 -6.23 -6.71 4.38
C ALA A 68 -6.32 -5.47 5.27
N THR A 69 -5.28 -5.24 6.08
CA THR A 69 -5.18 -4.10 6.99
C THR A 69 -4.75 -2.85 6.23
N PRO A 70 -4.89 -1.65 6.83
CA PRO A 70 -4.41 -0.41 6.22
C PRO A 70 -2.94 -0.48 5.78
N GLU A 71 -2.08 -1.14 6.55
CA GLU A 71 -0.64 -1.30 6.29
C GLU A 71 -0.38 -2.19 5.06
N VAL A 72 -1.14 -3.27 4.91
CA VAL A 72 -1.10 -4.13 3.72
C VAL A 72 -1.58 -3.35 2.49
N LYS A 73 -2.69 -2.63 2.62
CA LYS A 73 -3.26 -1.81 1.53
C LYS A 73 -2.32 -0.68 1.13
N LEU A 74 -1.67 -0.02 2.08
CA LEU A 74 -0.67 1.02 1.83
C LEU A 74 0.48 0.47 0.98
N SER A 75 1.08 -0.65 1.41
CA SER A 75 2.21 -1.26 0.70
C SER A 75 1.82 -1.75 -0.70
N ALA A 76 0.64 -2.37 -0.83
CA ALA A 76 0.12 -2.79 -2.14
C ALA A 76 -0.16 -1.59 -3.04
N GLY A 77 -0.81 -0.54 -2.54
CA GLY A 77 -1.13 0.65 -3.32
C GLY A 77 0.11 1.43 -3.77
N ALA A 78 1.14 1.53 -2.92
CA ALA A 78 2.43 2.12 -3.28
C ALA A 78 3.15 1.31 -4.37
N ALA A 79 3.12 -0.02 -4.28
CA ALA A 79 3.65 -0.89 -5.33
C ALA A 79 2.88 -0.71 -6.66
N GLN A 80 1.55 -0.61 -6.59
CA GLN A 80 0.69 -0.38 -7.76
C GLN A 80 0.98 0.94 -8.47
N TYR A 81 1.31 2.01 -7.72
CA TYR A 81 1.76 3.26 -8.33
C TYR A 81 2.98 3.04 -9.23
N PHE A 82 3.99 2.32 -8.76
CA PHE A 82 5.19 2.02 -9.57
C PHE A 82 4.93 1.06 -10.71
N LEU A 83 3.90 0.21 -10.63
CA LEU A 83 3.48 -0.65 -11.72
C LEU A 83 2.58 0.08 -12.75
N GLY A 84 2.22 1.34 -12.52
CA GLY A 84 1.30 2.09 -13.37
C GLY A 84 -0.17 1.69 -13.19
N GLU A 85 -0.50 0.86 -12.19
CA GLU A 85 -1.85 0.42 -11.84
C GLU A 85 -2.59 1.50 -11.02
N PHE A 86 -2.73 2.70 -11.58
CA PHE A 86 -3.15 3.89 -10.83
C PHE A 86 -4.56 3.80 -10.23
N ASP A 87 -5.50 3.12 -10.90
CA ASP A 87 -6.87 2.99 -10.38
C ASP A 87 -6.92 2.08 -9.15
N GLN A 88 -6.21 0.95 -9.20
CA GLN A 88 -6.10 0.04 -8.06
C GLN A 88 -5.29 0.67 -6.92
N ALA A 89 -4.21 1.40 -7.26
CA ALA A 89 -3.42 2.16 -6.29
C ALA A 89 -4.31 3.15 -5.54
N ALA A 90 -5.12 3.94 -6.26
CA ALA A 90 -6.03 4.91 -5.65
C ALA A 90 -7.01 4.26 -4.67
N GLN A 91 -7.59 3.11 -5.03
CA GLN A 91 -8.52 2.38 -4.17
C GLN A 91 -7.85 1.91 -2.87
N ASN A 92 -6.71 1.25 -2.98
CA ASN A 92 -5.99 0.72 -1.83
C ASN A 92 -5.48 1.83 -0.90
N LEU A 93 -4.91 2.89 -1.47
CA LEU A 93 -4.37 4.02 -0.70
C LEU A 93 -5.46 4.83 0.00
N ALA A 94 -6.59 5.10 -0.68
CA ALA A 94 -7.73 5.78 -0.06
C ALA A 94 -8.33 4.94 1.07
N ALA A 95 -8.42 3.61 0.90
CA ALA A 95 -8.86 2.71 1.94
C ALA A 95 -7.88 2.71 3.13
N ALA A 96 -6.56 2.62 2.89
CA ALA A 96 -5.54 2.69 3.93
C ALA A 96 -5.62 4.00 4.73
N GLN A 97 -5.70 5.15 4.04
CA GLN A 97 -5.80 6.48 4.64
C GLN A 97 -7.07 6.63 5.51
N LYS A 98 -8.20 6.08 5.04
CA LYS A 98 -9.50 6.18 5.72
C LYS A 98 -9.61 5.26 6.93
N GLU A 99 -9.08 4.04 6.83
CA GLU A 99 -9.27 2.99 7.82
C GLU A 99 -8.25 3.05 8.97
N THR A 100 -7.04 3.57 8.72
CA THR A 100 -6.01 3.67 9.76
C THR A 100 -6.33 4.73 10.80
N LYS A 101 -5.93 4.47 12.05
CA LYS A 101 -5.92 5.46 13.15
C LYS A 101 -4.53 6.02 13.41
N ASP A 102 -3.50 5.47 12.77
CA ASP A 102 -2.12 5.90 12.90
C ASP A 102 -1.83 7.08 11.95
N ASN A 103 -1.37 8.19 12.51
CA ASN A 103 -1.10 9.40 11.74
C ASN A 103 0.05 9.21 10.75
N ALA A 104 1.05 8.36 11.06
CA ALA A 104 2.16 8.10 10.15
C ALA A 104 1.66 7.37 8.90
N THR A 105 0.94 6.25 9.09
CA THR A 105 0.30 5.49 8.01
C THR A 105 -0.67 6.36 7.19
N LYS A 106 -1.46 7.20 7.88
CA LYS A 106 -2.41 8.11 7.21
C LYS A 106 -1.71 9.13 6.32
N GLY A 107 -0.62 9.73 6.80
CA GLY A 107 0.17 10.69 6.03
C GLY A 107 0.91 10.04 4.87
N GLU A 108 1.52 8.87 5.08
CA GLU A 108 2.19 8.12 4.00
C GLU A 108 1.20 7.72 2.91
N ALA A 109 0.01 7.23 3.27
CA ALA A 109 -1.05 6.92 2.32
C ALA A 109 -1.51 8.17 1.54
N ALA A 110 -1.58 9.33 2.19
CA ALA A 110 -1.92 10.60 1.53
C ALA A 110 -0.86 11.02 0.50
N VAL A 111 0.43 10.86 0.81
CA VAL A 111 1.54 11.14 -0.12
C VAL A 111 1.44 10.25 -1.36
N TRP A 112 1.29 8.93 -1.18
CA TRP A 112 1.13 8.02 -2.30
C TRP A 112 -0.12 8.30 -3.11
N LEU A 113 -1.24 8.62 -2.45
CA LEU A 113 -2.48 8.96 -3.14
C LEU A 113 -2.32 10.26 -3.94
N ALA A 114 -1.58 11.25 -3.42
CA ALA A 114 -1.27 12.47 -4.16
C ALA A 114 -0.48 12.16 -5.45
N LEU A 115 0.51 11.28 -5.39
CA LEU A 115 1.30 10.87 -6.57
C LEU A 115 0.40 10.21 -7.64
N VAL A 116 -0.49 9.32 -7.22
CA VAL A 116 -1.49 8.69 -8.09
C VAL A 116 -2.41 9.74 -8.71
N LYS A 117 -2.91 10.69 -7.90
CA LYS A 117 -3.80 11.76 -8.37
C LYS A 117 -3.12 12.66 -9.39
N GLU A 118 -1.84 12.97 -9.22
CA GLU A 118 -1.07 13.71 -10.21
C GLU A 118 -0.97 12.92 -11.53
N LYS A 119 -0.66 11.62 -11.49
CA LYS A 119 -0.60 10.76 -12.69
C LYS A 119 -1.95 10.65 -13.42
N GLN A 120 -3.05 10.77 -12.68
CA GLN A 120 -4.42 10.81 -13.22
C GLN A 120 -4.84 12.20 -13.73
N GLY A 121 -3.95 13.21 -13.72
CA GLY A 121 -4.26 14.59 -14.14
C GLY A 121 -5.07 15.40 -13.12
N GLN A 122 -5.21 14.90 -11.89
CA GLN A 122 -6.00 15.50 -10.81
C GLN A 122 -5.11 16.35 -9.87
N ALA A 123 -4.36 17.30 -10.43
CA ALA A 123 -3.35 18.08 -9.71
C ALA A 123 -3.89 18.85 -8.49
N ALA A 124 -5.12 19.37 -8.56
CA ALA A 124 -5.74 20.07 -7.43
C ALA A 124 -5.97 19.15 -6.22
N GLU A 125 -6.40 17.90 -6.47
CA GLU A 125 -6.61 16.90 -5.42
C GLU A 125 -5.26 16.42 -4.87
N ALA A 126 -4.26 16.22 -5.73
CA ALA A 126 -2.90 15.87 -5.31
C ALA A 126 -2.33 16.92 -4.34
N LYS A 127 -2.47 18.21 -4.67
CA LYS A 127 -2.03 19.31 -3.80
C LYS A 127 -2.72 19.28 -2.44
N LYS A 128 -4.04 19.10 -2.40
CA LYS A 128 -4.80 19.03 -1.15
C LYS A 128 -4.36 17.86 -0.27
N LEU A 129 -4.16 16.68 -0.86
CA LEU A 129 -3.65 15.50 -0.15
C LEU A 129 -2.25 15.75 0.44
N LEU A 130 -1.38 16.45 -0.29
CA LEU A 130 -0.04 16.77 0.19
C LEU A 130 -0.08 17.78 1.35
N GLU A 131 -0.97 18.79 1.30
CA GLU A 131 -1.20 19.71 2.41
C GLU A 131 -1.75 19.00 3.66
N GLU A 132 -2.60 17.99 3.48
CA GLU A 132 -3.07 17.13 4.57
C GLU A 132 -1.95 16.27 5.15
N ALA A 133 -1.10 15.69 4.30
CA ALA A 133 0.07 14.93 4.73
C ALA A 133 1.04 15.82 5.53
N GLU A 134 1.36 17.01 5.03
CA GLU A 134 2.29 17.94 5.69
C GLU A 134 1.86 18.31 7.11
N LYS A 135 0.55 18.40 7.38
CA LYS A 135 0.04 18.64 8.74
C LYS A 135 0.34 17.49 9.70
N LEU A 136 0.52 16.26 9.19
CA LEU A 136 0.84 15.07 9.97
C LEU A 136 2.35 14.88 10.13
N ASN A 137 3.13 15.19 9.09
CA ASN A 137 4.59 15.24 9.15
C ASN A 137 5.15 16.22 8.11
N LYS A 138 6.01 17.14 8.57
CA LYS A 138 6.62 18.19 7.74
C LYS A 138 7.58 17.67 6.66
N ASP A 139 8.02 16.42 6.75
CA ASP A 139 8.94 15.82 5.77
C ASP A 139 8.22 15.25 4.53
N PHE A 140 6.89 15.10 4.58
CA PHE A 140 6.13 14.46 3.50
C PHE A 140 6.18 15.19 2.14
N PRO A 141 6.20 16.53 2.05
CA PRO A 141 6.45 17.21 0.78
C PRO A 141 7.79 16.86 0.14
N ALA A 142 8.86 16.70 0.95
CA ALA A 142 10.15 16.28 0.41
C ALA A 142 10.12 14.83 -0.05
N ALA A 143 9.47 13.94 0.71
CA ALA A 143 9.26 12.55 0.30
C ALA A 143 8.46 12.44 -1.01
N TYR A 144 7.43 13.27 -1.18
CA TYR A 144 6.64 13.33 -2.41
C TYR A 144 7.51 13.61 -3.64
N GLU A 145 8.34 14.65 -3.59
CA GLU A 145 9.22 15.01 -4.71
C GLU A 145 10.26 13.92 -5.00
N GLN A 146 10.83 13.30 -3.97
CA GLN A 146 11.77 12.19 -4.14
C GLN A 146 11.11 10.98 -4.82
N LEU A 147 9.92 10.59 -4.38
CA LEU A 147 9.18 9.46 -4.94
C LEU A 147 8.70 9.75 -6.37
N LYS A 148 8.30 11.00 -6.64
CA LYS A 148 7.88 11.46 -7.97
C LYS A 148 9.00 11.40 -9.01
N ALA A 149 10.24 11.60 -8.58
CA ALA A 149 11.42 11.56 -9.45
C ALA A 149 11.78 10.14 -9.90
N LEU A 150 11.27 9.10 -9.22
CA LEU A 150 11.52 7.70 -9.59
C LEU A 150 10.64 7.28 -10.78
N PRO A 151 11.16 6.38 -11.65
CA PRO A 151 10.40 5.94 -12.81
C PRO A 151 9.24 5.02 -12.41
N VAL A 152 8.10 5.17 -13.11
CA VAL A 152 7.03 4.18 -13.13
C VAL A 152 7.39 3.13 -14.18
N LEU A 153 7.21 1.86 -13.83
CA LEU A 153 7.59 0.68 -14.60
C LEU A 153 6.50 0.21 -15.57
N SER A 154 5.65 1.11 -16.08
CA SER A 154 4.56 0.79 -17.02
C SER A 154 5.07 0.20 -18.33
#